data_AF-A0A2V3VQ09-F1
#
_entry.id   AF-A0A2V3VQ09-F1
#
_cell.length_a   1.000
_cell.length_b   1.000
_cell.length_c   1.000
_cell.angle_alpha   90.00
_cell.angle_beta   90.00
_cell.angle_gamma   90.00
#
_symmetry.space_group_name_H-M   'P 1'
#
loop_
_entity.id
_entity.type
_entity.pdbx_description
1 polymer ?
#
loop_
_entity_poly.entity_id
_entity_poly.type
_entity_poly.pdbx_seq_one_letter_code
_entity_poly.pdbx_strand_id
1 'polypeptide(L)'
;MPYKKEQVKKQLDHELSGLHFTSQKHVLEQLHAITWKEKVASFWNKEIELPLLPISAVFMLLFVGFGAKELLKNPHIEEQTVIKAGGSFYWKDDFERMVLKNEN
;
A
#
# COMPACT_ATOMS: atom_id res chain seq x y z
N MET A 1 25.97 57.49 -13.41
CA MET A 1 26.72 57.40 -12.14
C MET A 1 26.63 55.97 -11.56
N PRO A 2 27.33 54.97 -12.13
CA PRO A 2 27.26 53.56 -11.68
C PRO A 2 28.00 53.29 -10.35
N TYR A 3 28.93 54.17 -9.96
CA TYR A 3 29.81 54.01 -8.80
C TYR A 3 29.11 53.80 -7.45
N LYS A 4 27.91 54.38 -7.27
CA LYS A 4 27.19 54.32 -5.99
C LYS A 4 26.62 52.93 -5.69
N LYS A 5 26.26 52.16 -6.72
CA LYS A 5 25.69 50.80 -6.53
C LYS A 5 26.75 49.79 -6.12
N GLU A 6 27.96 49.91 -6.68
CA GLU A 6 29.06 49.00 -6.38
C GLU A 6 29.60 49.17 -4.96
N GLN A 7 29.65 50.40 -4.47
CA GLN A 7 30.08 50.68 -3.09
C GLN A 7 29.09 50.14 -2.07
N VAL A 8 27.78 50.34 -2.29
CA VAL A 8 26.73 49.79 -1.43
C VAL A 8 26.76 48.27 -1.44
N LYS A 9 26.96 47.65 -2.61
CA LYS A 9 27.06 46.19 -2.72
C LYS A 9 28.26 45.63 -1.96
N LYS A 10 29.43 46.25 -2.11
CA LYS A 10 30.66 45.82 -1.39
C LYS A 10 30.52 45.95 0.12
N GLN A 11 29.88 47.01 0.59
CA GLN A 11 29.64 47.22 2.01
C GLN A 11 28.65 46.19 2.55
N LEU A 12 27.57 45.90 1.81
CA LEU A 12 26.59 44.90 2.18
C LEU A 12 27.18 43.48 2.18
N ASP A 13 27.99 43.14 1.18
CA ASP A 13 28.70 41.86 1.11
C ASP A 13 29.71 41.72 2.27
N HIS A 14 30.35 42.81 2.70
CA HIS A 14 31.25 42.81 3.86
C HIS A 14 30.48 42.63 5.17
N GLU A 15 29.34 43.32 5.34
CA GLU A 15 28.45 43.18 6.50
C GLU A 15 27.81 41.78 6.58
N LEU A 16 27.50 41.16 5.43
CA LEU A 16 26.92 39.83 5.34
C LEU A 16 27.95 38.70 5.33
N SER A 17 29.24 38.98 5.13
CA SER A 17 30.30 37.96 5.08
C SER A 17 30.45 37.16 6.38
N GLY A 18 30.04 37.72 7.52
CA GLY A 18 29.97 37.04 8.81
C GLY A 18 28.65 36.29 9.06
N LEU A 19 27.62 36.55 8.26
CA LEU A 19 26.30 35.92 8.33
C LEU A 19 26.21 34.81 7.29
N HIS A 20 26.92 33.70 7.55
CA HIS A 20 26.63 32.46 6.84
C HIS A 20 25.27 31.93 7.31
N PHE A 21 24.29 31.88 6.41
CA PHE A 21 23.00 31.22 6.66
C PHE A 21 23.22 29.69 6.78
N THR A 22 23.70 29.24 7.92
CA THR A 22 24.00 27.82 8.17
C THR A 22 22.74 26.97 8.28
N SER A 23 21.59 27.59 8.57
CA SER A 23 20.38 26.90 9.02
C SER A 23 19.13 27.24 8.21
N GLN A 24 19.25 27.58 6.92
CA GLN A 24 18.06 27.80 6.07
C GLN A 24 17.13 26.57 6.10
N LYS A 25 17.70 25.36 6.09
CA LYS A 25 16.94 24.10 6.22
C LYS A 25 16.29 23.94 7.60
N HIS A 26 17.01 24.27 8.67
CA HIS A 26 16.54 24.10 10.04
C HIS A 26 15.43 25.10 10.41
N VAL A 27 15.54 26.35 9.92
CA VAL A 27 14.50 27.38 10.09
C VAL A 27 13.25 27.03 9.27
N LEU A 28 13.40 26.48 8.06
CA LEU A 28 12.27 26.00 7.27
C LEU A 28 11.53 24.84 7.96
N GLU A 29 12.25 23.89 8.57
CA GLU A 29 11.65 22.78 9.33
C GLU A 29 10.97 23.24 10.63
N GLN A 30 11.50 24.27 11.30
CA GLN A 30 10.87 24.84 12.49
C GLN A 30 9.62 25.68 12.18
N LEU A 31 9.60 26.38 11.05
CA LEU A 31 8.47 27.24 10.66
C LEU A 31 7.34 26.45 10.00
N HIS A 32 7.64 25.32 9.36
CA HIS A 32 6.65 24.46 8.71
C HIS A 32 6.76 23.04 9.27
N ALA A 33 6.03 22.77 10.35
CA ALA A 33 5.88 21.41 10.87
C ALA A 33 5.12 20.59 9.82
N ILE A 34 5.86 19.89 8.96
CA ILE A 34 5.28 19.07 7.90
C ILE A 34 4.39 18.02 8.56
N THR A 35 3.09 18.19 8.37
CA THR A 35 2.10 17.27 8.93
C THR A 35 2.22 15.94 8.17
N TRP A 36 1.92 14.80 8.81
CA TRP A 36 2.03 13.48 8.16
C TRP A 36 1.25 13.42 6.84
N LYS A 37 0.14 14.17 6.75
CA LYS A 37 -0.65 14.36 5.52
C LYS A 37 0.13 15.09 4.41
N GLU A 38 0.89 16.13 4.75
CA GLU A 38 1.75 16.86 3.82
C GLU A 38 2.96 16.04 3.39
N LYS A 39 3.49 15.17 4.26
CA LYS A 39 4.53 14.18 3.90
C LYS A 39 4.04 13.21 2.85
N VAL A 40 2.81 12.70 3.01
CA VAL A 40 2.18 11.83 2.01
C VAL A 40 1.91 12.63 0.74
N ALA A 41 1.31 13.81 0.81
CA ALA A 41 1.09 14.65 -0.37
C ALA A 41 2.39 15.02 -1.09
N SER A 42 3.47 15.28 -0.36
CA SER A 42 4.82 15.52 -0.90
C SER A 42 5.41 14.28 -1.56
N PHE A 43 5.10 13.08 -1.04
CA PHE A 43 5.49 11.82 -1.67
C PHE A 43 4.74 11.68 -3.00
N TRP A 44 3.42 11.92 -3.01
CA TRP A 44 2.60 11.90 -4.23
C TRP A 44 2.97 12.97 -5.28
N ASN A 45 3.44 14.15 -4.85
CA ASN A 45 3.82 15.25 -5.74
C ASN A 45 5.25 15.16 -6.27
N LYS A 46 6.15 14.43 -5.60
CA LYS A 46 7.42 14.08 -6.23
C LYS A 46 7.09 13.04 -7.29
N GLU A 47 7.59 13.22 -8.51
CA GLU A 47 7.59 12.20 -9.55
C GLU A 47 8.24 10.94 -8.97
N ILE A 48 7.43 10.06 -8.39
CA ILE A 48 7.94 8.82 -7.85
C ILE A 48 8.11 7.94 -9.06
N GLU A 49 9.33 7.89 -9.59
CA GLU A 49 9.80 6.80 -10.45
C GLU A 49 9.84 5.53 -9.59
N LEU A 50 8.65 5.08 -9.18
CA LEU A 50 8.45 3.84 -8.48
C LEU A 50 8.80 2.74 -9.48
N PRO A 51 9.89 1.98 -9.26
CA PRO A 51 10.23 0.89 -10.15
C PRO A 51 9.06 -0.10 -10.13
N LEU A 52 8.35 -0.20 -11.25
CA LEU A 52 7.12 -1.01 -11.38
C LEU A 52 7.38 -2.49 -11.08
N LEU A 53 8.57 -2.98 -11.41
CA LEU A 53 8.96 -4.39 -11.23
C LEU A 53 8.91 -4.84 -9.77
N PRO A 54 9.66 -4.25 -8.83
CA PRO A 54 9.64 -4.69 -7.43
C PRO A 54 8.27 -4.48 -6.77
N ILE A 55 7.55 -3.43 -7.14
CA ILE A 55 6.23 -3.12 -6.55
C ILE A 55 5.20 -4.14 -6.98
N SER A 56 5.12 -4.41 -8.29
CA SER A 56 4.21 -5.43 -8.81
C SER A 56 4.52 -6.81 -8.25
N ALA A 57 5.80 -7.17 -8.07
CA ALA A 57 6.21 -8.42 -7.43
C ALA A 57 5.71 -8.52 -5.97
N VAL A 58 5.85 -7.46 -5.18
CA VAL A 58 5.34 -7.42 -3.80
C VAL A 58 3.82 -7.55 -3.76
N PHE A 59 3.11 -6.81 -4.61
CA PHE A 59 1.64 -6.91 -4.69
C PHE A 59 1.19 -8.31 -5.11
N MET A 60 1.86 -8.93 -6.07
CA MET A 60 1.53 -10.28 -6.53
C MET A 60 1.75 -11.31 -5.41
N LEU A 61 2.84 -11.20 -4.65
CA LEU A 61 3.10 -12.07 -3.49
C LEU A 61 2.03 -11.90 -2.40
N LEU A 62 1.61 -10.67 -2.13
CA LEU A 62 0.51 -10.42 -1.19
C LEU A 62 -0.80 -11.02 -1.72
N PHE A 63 -1.14 -10.79 -2.99
CA PHE A 63 -2.36 -11.30 -3.59
C PHE A 63 -2.43 -12.82 -3.56
N VAL A 64 -1.33 -13.48 -3.93
CA VAL A 64 -1.22 -14.94 -3.88
C VAL A 64 -1.23 -15.43 -2.43
N GLY A 65 -0.50 -14.78 -1.53
CA GLY A 65 -0.43 -15.19 -0.11
C GLY A 65 -1.78 -15.08 0.61
N PHE A 66 -2.54 -14.01 0.36
CA PHE A 66 -3.88 -13.84 0.92
C PHE A 66 -4.92 -14.72 0.21
N GLY A 67 -4.90 -14.79 -1.12
CA GLY A 67 -5.84 -15.60 -1.90
C GLY A 67 -5.64 -17.10 -1.69
N ALA A 68 -4.39 -17.55 -1.52
CA ALA A 68 -4.09 -18.96 -1.24
C ALA A 68 -4.68 -19.40 0.11
N LYS A 69 -4.76 -18.53 1.12
CA LYS A 69 -5.41 -18.90 2.39
C LYS A 69 -6.89 -19.21 2.21
N GLU A 70 -7.58 -18.49 1.33
CA GLU A 70 -9.00 -18.77 1.05
C GLU A 70 -9.17 -20.02 0.19
N LEU A 71 -8.26 -20.26 -0.77
CA LEU A 71 -8.29 -21.46 -1.61
C LEU A 71 -7.89 -22.74 -0.86
N LEU A 72 -6.96 -22.64 0.10
CA LEU A 72 -6.51 -23.74 0.97
C LEU A 72 -7.43 -23.95 2.17
N LYS A 73 -8.41 -23.08 2.38
CA LYS A 73 -9.48 -23.29 3.34
C LYS A 73 -10.39 -24.38 2.75
N ASN A 74 -9.95 -25.62 2.93
CA ASN A 74 -10.63 -26.81 2.49
C ASN A 74 -12.04 -26.77 3.09
N PRO A 75 -13.12 -26.52 2.31
CA PRO A 75 -14.45 -26.84 2.81
C PRO A 75 -14.39 -28.35 3.03
N HIS A 76 -14.72 -28.83 4.23
CA HIS A 76 -14.69 -30.25 4.58
C HIS A 76 -14.91 -31.14 3.35
N ILE A 77 -13.85 -31.77 2.86
CA ILE A 77 -13.98 -32.89 1.95
C ILE A 77 -14.46 -34.02 2.88
N GLU A 78 -15.74 -33.97 3.25
CA GLU A 78 -16.42 -35.15 3.73
C GLU A 78 -16.25 -36.18 2.62
N GLU A 79 -15.76 -37.37 2.97
CA GLU A 79 -15.61 -38.47 2.03
C GLU A 79 -16.98 -38.75 1.41
N GLN A 80 -17.23 -38.16 0.24
CA GLN A 80 -18.50 -38.28 -0.43
C GLN A 80 -18.66 -39.75 -0.84
N THR A 81 -19.54 -40.46 -0.13
CA THR A 81 -19.80 -41.87 -0.38
C THR A 81 -20.97 -41.99 -1.34
N VAL A 82 -20.78 -42.77 -2.41
CA VAL A 82 -21.84 -43.07 -3.38
C VAL A 82 -22.56 -44.33 -2.92
N ILE A 83 -23.88 -44.26 -2.84
CA ILE A 83 -24.76 -45.39 -2.52
C ILE A 83 -25.61 -45.76 -3.72
N LYS A 84 -26.06 -47.01 -3.78
CA LYS A 84 -26.98 -47.50 -4.82
C LYS A 84 -28.37 -47.70 -4.22
N ALA A 85 -29.35 -46.96 -4.72
CA ALA A 85 -30.76 -47.05 -4.31
C ALA A 85 -31.65 -47.08 -5.56
N GLY A 86 -32.70 -47.91 -5.57
CA GLY A 86 -33.67 -47.93 -6.68
C GLY A 86 -33.09 -48.18 -8.08
N GLY A 87 -31.91 -48.82 -8.19
CA GLY A 87 -31.22 -49.06 -9.46
C GLY A 87 -30.31 -47.92 -9.94
N SER A 88 -30.31 -46.77 -9.26
CA SER A 88 -29.49 -45.60 -9.58
C SER A 88 -28.45 -45.31 -8.49
N PHE A 89 -27.43 -44.53 -8.83
CA PHE A 89 -26.39 -44.12 -7.90
C PHE A 89 -26.67 -42.71 -7.37
N TYR A 90 -26.54 -42.54 -6.07
CA TYR A 90 -26.79 -41.28 -5.37
C TYR A 90 -25.65 -40.96 -4.41
N TRP A 91 -25.41 -39.68 -4.17
CA TRP A 91 -24.58 -39.25 -3.06
C TRP A 91 -25.33 -39.50 -1.75
N LYS A 92 -24.65 -40.09 -0.76
CA LYS A 92 -25.25 -40.49 0.52
C LYS A 92 -25.95 -39.30 1.20
N ASP A 93 -25.27 -38.16 1.28
CA ASP A 93 -25.80 -36.98 1.99
C ASP A 93 -27.05 -36.41 1.31
N ASP A 94 -27.08 -36.41 -0.02
CA ASP A 94 -28.24 -35.95 -0.79
C ASP A 94 -29.42 -36.90 -0.61
N PHE A 95 -29.17 -38.21 -0.60
CA PHE A 95 -30.20 -39.22 -0.38
C PHE A 95 -30.81 -39.10 1.02
N GLU A 96 -29.98 -38.99 2.06
CA GLU A 96 -30.44 -38.80 3.44
C GLU A 96 -31.25 -37.51 3.59
N ARG A 97 -30.82 -36.40 2.99
CA ARG A 97 -31.59 -35.14 2.97
C ARG A 97 -32.95 -35.30 2.27
N MET A 98 -33.00 -36.02 1.16
CA MET A 98 -34.25 -36.25 0.43
C MET A 98 -35.22 -37.14 1.21
N VAL A 99 -34.73 -38.19 1.88
CA VAL A 99 -35.56 -39.06 2.72
C VAL A 99 -36.14 -38.27 3.89
N LEU A 100 -35.29 -37.55 4.64
CA LEU A 100 -35.72 -36.73 5.78
C LEU A 100 -36.75 -35.66 5.40
N LYS A 101 -36.64 -35.10 4.17
CA LYS A 101 -37.61 -34.12 3.66
C LYS A 101 -38.97 -34.73 3.32
N ASN A 102 -39.03 -36.01 2.96
CA ASN A 102 -40.27 -36.70 2.57
C ASN A 102 -40.94 -37.45 3.74
N GLU A 103 -40.25 -37.64 4.87
CA GLU A 103 -40.80 -38.28 6.07
C GLU A 103 -41.53 -37.31 7.03
N ASN A 104 -41.67 -36.03 6.64
CA ASN A 104 -42.34 -34.97 7.40
C ASN A 104 -43.44 -34.30 6.58
#